data_AF-A0A960YRL7-F1
#
_entry.id   AF-A0A960YRL7-F1
#
_cell.length_a   1.000
_cell.length_b   1.000
_cell.length_c   1.000
_cell.angle_alpha   90.00
_cell.angle_beta   90.00
_cell.angle_gamma   90.00
#
_symmetry.space_group_name_H-M   'P 1'
#
loop_
_entity.id
_entity.type
_entity.pdbx_description
1 polymer ?
#
loop_
_entity_poly.entity_id
_entity_poly.type
_entity_poly.pdbx_seq_one_letter_code
_entity_poly.pdbx_strand_id
1 'polypeptide(L)'
;MTKSPAHSSLAGLKGPPLVQALHDLRDQAIQGNADALQDLTTLLQSCRQTGIWHQNGSLASGVLHAVSELGSLKSMQSIVSLVRGLPDGVPAGVIELIANLLPIYKSFVRPTLREWIQLENDSPAYLIGIQTMCNLYMADKLDDAELDYLQDHLRNFNSGDYITRHIVDLVRSDLDSRRAVNQDELEAIYRDLLD
;
A
#
# COMPACT_ATOMS: atom_id res chain seq x y z
N MET A 1 -16.69 -25.12 3.63
CA MET A 1 -15.48 -24.30 3.87
C MET A 1 -14.55 -25.09 4.76
N THR A 2 -13.59 -25.80 4.18
CA THR A 2 -12.54 -26.51 4.93
C THR A 2 -11.51 -25.48 5.37
N LYS A 3 -11.27 -25.34 6.69
CA LYS A 3 -10.17 -24.52 7.21
C LYS A 3 -8.85 -25.11 6.69
N SER A 4 -7.97 -24.30 6.11
CA SER A 4 -6.60 -24.77 5.79
C SER A 4 -5.93 -25.21 7.09
N PRO A 5 -5.22 -26.36 7.10
CA PRO A 5 -4.54 -26.88 8.28
C PRO A 5 -3.52 -25.88 8.87
N ALA A 6 -2.93 -25.02 8.04
CA ALA A 6 -2.02 -23.95 8.48
C ALA A 6 -2.71 -22.86 9.31
N HIS A 7 -3.98 -22.56 9.04
CA HIS A 7 -4.73 -21.55 9.78
C HIS A 7 -4.93 -21.97 11.24
N SER A 8 -5.26 -23.25 11.46
CA SER A 8 -5.41 -23.81 12.81
C SER A 8 -4.10 -23.92 13.60
N SER A 9 -2.96 -24.15 12.95
CA SER A 9 -1.67 -24.28 13.66
C SER A 9 -1.11 -22.92 14.11
N LEU A 10 -1.39 -21.85 13.36
CA LEU A 10 -0.90 -20.51 13.67
C LEU A 10 -1.84 -19.70 14.56
N ALA A 11 -3.14 -20.01 14.60
CA ALA A 11 -4.16 -19.23 15.31
C ALA A 11 -3.97 -19.11 16.84
N GLY A 12 -3.09 -19.92 17.44
CA GLY A 12 -2.73 -19.84 18.86
C GLY A 12 -1.38 -19.18 19.16
N LEU A 13 -0.55 -18.94 18.14
CA LEU A 13 0.78 -18.37 18.31
C LEU A 13 0.69 -16.85 18.43
N LYS A 14 1.52 -16.27 19.31
CA LYS A 14 1.66 -14.82 19.49
C LYS A 14 3.12 -14.46 19.69
N GLY A 15 3.51 -13.24 19.32
CA GLY A 15 4.86 -12.74 19.55
C GLY A 15 5.92 -13.53 18.76
N PRO A 16 7.11 -13.79 19.34
CA PRO A 16 8.23 -14.39 18.61
C PRO A 16 7.94 -15.73 17.92
N PRO A 17 7.21 -16.69 18.55
CA PRO A 17 6.86 -17.95 17.88
C PRO A 17 6.02 -17.78 16.61
N LEU A 18 5.10 -16.80 16.58
CA LEU A 18 4.30 -16.52 15.39
C LEU A 18 5.17 -15.97 14.27
N VAL A 19 6.04 -15.01 14.60
CA VAL A 19 6.97 -14.40 13.66
C VAL A 19 7.88 -15.45 13.03
N GLN A 20 8.45 -16.34 13.84
CA GLN A 20 9.31 -17.41 13.33
C GLN A 20 8.54 -18.36 12.39
N ALA A 21 7.34 -18.79 12.77
CA ALA A 21 6.55 -19.70 11.93
C ALA A 21 6.20 -19.09 10.57
N LEU A 22 5.91 -17.77 10.53
CA LEU A 22 5.65 -17.05 9.29
C LEU A 22 6.92 -16.86 8.45
N HIS A 23 8.06 -16.61 9.08
CA HIS A 23 9.37 -16.58 8.39
C HIS A 23 9.70 -17.94 7.77
N ASP A 24 9.50 -19.04 8.50
CA ASP A 24 9.77 -20.38 7.99
C ASP A 24 8.88 -20.72 6.77
N LEU A 25 7.60 -20.35 6.82
CA LEU A 25 6.68 -20.50 5.68
C LEU A 25 7.09 -19.64 4.48
N ARG A 26 7.49 -18.38 4.72
CA ARG A 26 8.00 -17.49 3.68
C ARG A 26 9.24 -18.07 3.02
N ASP A 27 10.21 -18.51 3.80
CA ASP A 27 11.49 -19.01 3.29
C ASP A 27 11.29 -20.28 2.47
N GLN A 28 10.38 -21.17 2.89
CA GLN A 28 9.96 -22.32 2.09
C GLN A 28 9.31 -21.90 0.77
N ALA A 29 8.41 -20.91 0.79
CA ALA A 29 7.76 -20.41 -0.42
C ALA A 29 8.78 -19.78 -1.39
N ILE A 30 9.77 -19.03 -0.88
CA ILE A 30 10.89 -18.47 -1.66
C ILE A 30 11.74 -19.58 -2.29
N GLN A 31 11.95 -20.69 -1.58
CA GLN A 31 12.65 -21.88 -2.07
C GLN A 31 11.82 -22.70 -3.08
N GLY A 32 10.61 -22.26 -3.43
CA GLY A 32 9.77 -22.89 -4.44
C GLY A 32 8.77 -23.92 -3.90
N ASN A 33 8.57 -24.00 -2.58
CA ASN A 33 7.53 -24.85 -2.00
C ASN A 33 6.14 -24.27 -2.32
N ALA A 34 5.41 -24.95 -3.22
CA ALA A 34 4.08 -24.53 -3.66
C ALA A 34 3.02 -24.57 -2.54
N ASP A 35 3.14 -25.53 -1.61
CA ASP A 35 2.20 -25.67 -0.49
C ASP A 35 2.37 -24.50 0.50
N ALA A 36 3.62 -24.15 0.82
CA ALA A 36 3.91 -23.00 1.68
C ALA A 36 3.38 -21.68 1.09
N LEU A 37 3.55 -21.49 -0.22
CA LEU A 37 2.98 -20.34 -0.94
C LEU A 37 1.44 -20.34 -0.90
N GLN A 38 0.84 -21.50 -1.09
CA GLN A 38 -0.61 -21.66 -1.05
C GLN A 38 -1.16 -21.38 0.35
N ASP A 39 -0.47 -21.83 1.40
CA ASP A 39 -0.83 -21.58 2.79
C ASP A 39 -0.73 -20.09 3.11
N LEU A 40 0.38 -19.42 2.79
CA LEU A 40 0.53 -17.97 2.98
C LEU A 40 -0.57 -17.18 2.25
N THR A 41 -0.87 -17.56 1.01
CA THR A 41 -1.94 -16.92 0.23
C THR A 41 -3.31 -17.15 0.89
N THR A 42 -3.58 -18.36 1.36
CA THR A 42 -4.85 -18.71 2.02
C THR A 42 -5.01 -17.97 3.35
N LEU A 43 -3.94 -17.88 4.14
CA LEU A 43 -3.89 -17.08 5.36
C LEU A 43 -4.16 -15.60 5.04
N LEU A 44 -3.55 -15.05 3.99
CA LEU A 44 -3.80 -13.67 3.60
C LEU A 44 -5.26 -13.44 3.21
N GLN A 45 -5.88 -14.34 2.45
CA GLN A 45 -7.28 -14.19 2.06
C GLN A 45 -8.25 -14.30 3.24
N SER A 46 -7.89 -15.03 4.29
CA SER A 46 -8.66 -15.02 5.54
C SER A 46 -8.65 -13.66 6.24
N CYS A 47 -7.65 -12.82 5.95
CA CYS A 47 -7.52 -11.48 6.52
C CYS A 47 -8.50 -10.47 5.92
N ARG A 48 -9.34 -10.84 4.95
CA ARG A 48 -10.39 -9.93 4.43
C ARG A 48 -11.44 -9.55 5.48
N GLN A 49 -11.59 -10.34 6.53
CA GLN A 49 -12.60 -10.09 7.57
C GLN A 49 -12.10 -9.01 8.54
N THR A 50 -12.83 -7.89 8.71
CA THR A 50 -12.42 -6.79 9.61
C THR A 50 -12.09 -7.28 11.03
N GLY A 51 -12.85 -8.26 11.52
CA GLY A 51 -12.66 -8.83 12.86
C GLY A 51 -11.25 -9.35 13.12
N ILE A 52 -10.54 -9.87 12.11
CA ILE A 52 -9.19 -10.40 12.31
C ILE A 52 -8.15 -9.30 12.54
N TRP A 53 -8.32 -8.12 11.93
CA TRP A 53 -7.42 -6.98 12.12
C TRP A 53 -7.56 -6.40 13.52
N HIS A 54 -8.76 -6.46 14.10
CA HIS A 54 -9.00 -6.04 15.49
C HIS A 54 -8.60 -7.10 16.52
N GLN A 55 -8.93 -8.37 16.28
CA GLN A 55 -8.75 -9.44 17.26
C GLN A 55 -7.36 -10.07 17.20
N ASN A 56 -6.72 -10.06 16.03
CA ASN A 56 -5.45 -10.71 15.78
C ASN A 56 -4.60 -9.93 14.74
N GLY A 57 -4.49 -8.62 14.94
CA GLY A 57 -3.75 -7.73 14.04
C GLY A 57 -2.30 -8.13 13.83
N SER A 58 -1.63 -8.72 14.85
CA SER A 58 -0.26 -9.23 14.72
C SER A 58 -0.16 -10.38 13.71
N LEU A 59 -1.14 -11.30 13.67
CA LEU A 59 -1.18 -12.36 12.67
C LEU A 59 -1.44 -11.78 11.28
N ALA A 60 -2.44 -10.92 11.14
CA ALA A 60 -2.80 -10.35 9.84
C ALA A 60 -1.65 -9.52 9.24
N SER A 61 -1.02 -8.67 10.06
CA SER A 61 0.16 -7.90 9.67
C SER A 61 1.35 -8.79 9.34
N GLY A 62 1.65 -9.80 10.18
CA GLY A 62 2.75 -10.73 9.93
C GLY A 62 2.59 -11.53 8.63
N VAL A 63 1.37 -12.00 8.35
CA VAL A 63 1.04 -12.71 7.09
C VAL A 63 1.19 -11.76 5.90
N LEU A 64 0.72 -10.52 6.01
CA LEU A 64 0.87 -9.52 4.96
C LEU A 64 2.35 -9.22 4.67
N HIS A 65 3.17 -9.06 5.70
CA HIS A 65 4.63 -8.92 5.55
C HIS A 65 5.24 -10.14 4.86
N ALA A 66 4.98 -11.34 5.35
CA ALA A 66 5.51 -12.59 4.78
C ALA A 66 5.14 -12.75 3.29
N VAL A 67 3.91 -12.41 2.90
CA VAL A 67 3.50 -12.42 1.48
C VAL A 67 4.19 -11.31 0.69
N SER A 68 4.29 -10.09 1.23
CA SER A 68 4.90 -8.96 0.53
C SER A 68 6.36 -9.19 0.16
N GLU A 69 7.11 -9.83 1.07
CA GLU A 69 8.53 -10.12 0.92
C GLU A 69 8.83 -11.18 -0.14
N LEU A 70 7.82 -11.94 -0.59
CA LEU A 70 7.97 -12.84 -1.73
C LEU A 70 8.29 -12.07 -3.02
N GLY A 71 7.90 -10.79 -3.11
CA GLY A 71 8.26 -9.87 -4.21
C GLY A 71 7.80 -10.29 -5.62
N SER A 72 7.02 -11.36 -5.73
CA SER A 72 6.57 -11.93 -7.00
C SER A 72 5.26 -11.32 -7.48
N LEU A 73 5.00 -11.34 -8.78
CA LEU A 73 3.71 -10.91 -9.35
C LEU A 73 2.52 -11.63 -8.70
N LYS A 74 2.67 -12.93 -8.41
CA LYS A 74 1.62 -13.72 -7.75
C LYS A 74 1.34 -13.23 -6.32
N SER A 75 2.37 -12.88 -5.56
CA SER A 75 2.18 -12.30 -4.22
C SER A 75 1.51 -10.92 -4.27
N MET A 76 1.87 -10.10 -5.27
CA MET A 76 1.22 -8.82 -5.49
C MET A 76 -0.28 -9.00 -5.81
N GLN A 77 -0.61 -9.92 -6.72
CA GLN A 77 -2.00 -10.24 -7.06
C GLN A 77 -2.80 -10.71 -5.84
N SER A 78 -2.19 -11.47 -4.93
CA SER A 78 -2.83 -11.89 -3.67
C SER A 78 -3.16 -10.69 -2.77
N ILE A 79 -2.26 -9.70 -2.68
CA ILE A 79 -2.48 -8.45 -1.92
C ILE A 79 -3.54 -7.59 -2.59
N VAL A 80 -3.51 -7.46 -3.92
CA VAL A 80 -4.55 -6.74 -4.68
C VAL A 80 -5.93 -7.38 -4.43
N SER A 81 -5.99 -8.70 -4.40
CA SER A 81 -7.22 -9.44 -4.09
C SER A 81 -7.69 -9.21 -2.65
N LEU A 82 -6.76 -9.10 -1.68
CA LEU A 82 -7.08 -8.71 -0.31
C LEU A 82 -7.68 -7.29 -0.28
N VAL A 83 -7.02 -6.31 -0.88
CA VAL A 83 -7.45 -4.90 -0.89
C VAL A 83 -8.84 -4.74 -1.49
N ARG A 84 -9.11 -5.38 -2.62
CA ARG A 84 -10.45 -5.37 -3.25
C ARG A 84 -11.55 -6.00 -2.39
N GLY A 85 -11.17 -6.83 -1.42
CA GLY A 85 -12.08 -7.48 -0.49
C GLY A 85 -12.10 -6.85 0.91
N LEU A 86 -11.38 -5.74 1.13
CA LEU A 86 -11.42 -5.04 2.40
C LEU A 86 -12.77 -4.34 2.58
N PRO A 87 -13.42 -4.50 3.74
CA PRO A 87 -14.66 -3.80 4.04
C PRO A 87 -14.39 -2.34 4.44
N ASP A 88 -15.43 -1.53 4.33
CA ASP A 88 -15.43 -0.18 4.88
C ASP A 88 -15.19 -0.21 6.40
N GLY A 89 -14.50 0.81 6.92
CA GLY A 89 -14.14 0.88 8.34
C GLY A 89 -12.99 -0.04 8.76
N VAL A 90 -12.20 -0.56 7.81
CA VAL A 90 -10.91 -1.18 8.11
C VAL A 90 -10.02 -0.19 8.90
N PRO A 91 -9.24 -0.63 9.90
CA PRO A 91 -8.43 0.30 10.68
C PRO A 91 -7.42 1.06 9.79
N ALA A 92 -7.25 2.36 10.02
CA ALA A 92 -6.35 3.19 9.22
C ALA A 92 -4.90 2.69 9.22
N GLY A 93 -4.42 2.07 10.32
CA GLY A 93 -3.10 1.43 10.35
C GLY A 93 -2.93 0.27 9.34
N VAL A 94 -4.03 -0.37 8.90
CA VAL A 94 -4.00 -1.39 7.84
C VAL A 94 -3.80 -0.73 6.47
N ILE A 95 -4.46 0.41 6.24
CA ILE A 95 -4.29 1.24 5.03
C ILE A 95 -2.82 1.66 4.91
N GLU A 96 -2.24 2.22 5.97
CA GLU A 96 -0.82 2.60 6.02
C GLU A 96 0.11 1.41 5.76
N LEU A 97 -0.13 0.30 6.46
CA LEU A 97 0.70 -0.88 6.35
C LEU A 97 0.74 -1.38 4.90
N ILE A 98 -0.43 -1.56 4.27
CA ILE A 98 -0.48 -2.01 2.88
C ILE A 98 0.19 -0.99 1.97
N ALA A 99 -0.11 0.30 2.15
CA ALA A 99 0.43 1.35 1.30
C ALA A 99 1.96 1.48 1.38
N ASN A 100 2.56 1.15 2.53
CA ASN A 100 4.01 1.12 2.75
C ASN A 100 4.68 -0.13 2.15
N LEU A 101 3.97 -1.24 2.00
CA LEU A 101 4.51 -2.49 1.45
C LEU A 101 4.42 -2.56 -0.08
N LEU A 102 3.39 -1.95 -0.67
CA LEU A 102 3.18 -1.98 -2.13
C LEU A 102 4.37 -1.50 -2.99
N PRO A 103 5.16 -0.48 -2.59
CA PRO A 103 6.34 -0.06 -3.35
C PRO A 103 7.38 -1.17 -3.61
N ILE A 104 7.40 -2.26 -2.85
CA ILE A 104 8.27 -3.44 -3.08
C ILE A 104 8.10 -3.98 -4.51
N TYR A 105 6.89 -3.88 -5.06
CA TYR A 105 6.55 -4.42 -6.38
C TYR A 105 6.90 -3.49 -7.57
N LYS A 106 7.51 -2.34 -7.29
CA LYS A 106 8.07 -1.41 -8.30
C LYS A 106 7.07 -1.10 -9.43
N SER A 107 7.44 -1.33 -10.68
CA SER A 107 6.61 -1.01 -11.85
C SER A 107 5.32 -1.83 -11.92
N PHE A 108 5.26 -3.02 -11.32
CA PHE A 108 4.08 -3.88 -11.43
C PHE A 108 2.86 -3.27 -10.73
N VAL A 109 3.05 -2.53 -9.64
CA VAL A 109 1.93 -2.00 -8.86
C VAL A 109 1.31 -0.74 -9.48
N ARG A 110 2.07 0.00 -10.30
CA ARG A 110 1.66 1.30 -10.84
C ARG A 110 0.30 1.29 -11.57
N PRO A 111 0.00 0.32 -12.48
CA PRO A 111 -1.32 0.27 -13.12
C PRO A 111 -2.44 0.06 -12.12
N THR A 112 -2.22 -0.77 -11.10
CA THR A 112 -3.21 -1.04 -10.04
C THR A 112 -3.47 0.19 -9.17
N LEU A 113 -2.42 0.97 -8.84
CA LEU A 113 -2.61 2.22 -8.09
C LEU A 113 -3.46 3.22 -8.88
N ARG A 114 -3.23 3.34 -10.19
CA ARG A 114 -4.04 4.20 -11.07
C ARG A 114 -5.50 3.76 -11.10
N GLU A 115 -5.76 2.46 -11.21
CA GLU A 115 -7.13 1.90 -11.12
C GLU A 115 -7.79 2.24 -9.78
N TRP A 116 -7.08 2.09 -8.67
CA TRP A 116 -7.65 2.31 -7.33
C TRP A 116 -7.96 3.77 -7.02
N ILE A 117 -7.13 4.69 -7.50
CA ILE A 117 -7.33 6.13 -7.31
C ILE A 117 -8.59 6.64 -8.05
N GLN A 118 -9.09 5.88 -9.03
CA GLN A 118 -10.31 6.19 -9.77
C GLN A 118 -11.59 5.61 -9.10
N LEU A 119 -11.45 4.85 -8.01
CA LEU A 119 -12.59 4.29 -7.28
C LEU A 119 -13.28 5.36 -6.42
N GLU A 120 -14.38 4.96 -5.79
CA GLU A 120 -15.13 5.82 -4.87
C GLU A 120 -14.22 6.36 -3.75
N ASN A 121 -14.37 7.66 -3.49
CA ASN A 121 -13.66 8.35 -2.42
C ASN A 121 -13.89 7.63 -1.09
N ASP A 122 -12.86 7.60 -0.25
CA ASP A 122 -12.84 6.94 1.06
C ASP A 122 -12.95 5.40 1.05
N SER A 123 -13.05 4.76 -0.12
CA SER A 123 -12.89 3.30 -0.18
C SER A 123 -11.47 2.88 0.25
N PRO A 124 -11.28 1.72 0.91
CA PRO A 124 -9.95 1.26 1.32
C PRO A 124 -8.94 1.21 0.18
N ALA A 125 -9.37 0.75 -1.00
CA ALA A 125 -8.53 0.71 -2.19
C ALA A 125 -8.10 2.12 -2.64
N TYR A 126 -9.02 3.07 -2.69
CA TYR A 126 -8.72 4.47 -3.00
C TYR A 126 -7.70 5.07 -2.03
N LEU A 127 -7.92 4.91 -0.72
CA LEU A 127 -7.03 5.44 0.32
C LEU A 127 -5.63 4.83 0.24
N ILE A 128 -5.54 3.51 0.05
CA ILE A 128 -4.27 2.81 -0.18
C ILE A 128 -3.59 3.36 -1.45
N GLY A 129 -4.34 3.53 -2.54
CA GLY A 129 -3.84 4.06 -3.81
C GLY A 129 -3.19 5.43 -3.65
N ILE A 130 -3.92 6.38 -3.05
CA ILE A 130 -3.43 7.74 -2.78
C ILE A 130 -2.21 7.72 -1.86
N GLN A 131 -2.30 6.99 -0.73
CA GLN A 131 -1.20 6.88 0.24
C GLN A 131 0.07 6.31 -0.41
N THR A 132 -0.05 5.25 -1.22
CA THR A 132 1.12 4.65 -1.90
C THR A 132 1.73 5.61 -2.91
N MET A 133 0.92 6.34 -3.69
CA MET A 133 1.47 7.34 -4.62
C MET A 133 2.19 8.46 -3.88
N CYS A 134 1.65 8.94 -2.76
CA CYS A 134 2.33 9.91 -1.90
C CYS A 134 3.65 9.36 -1.35
N ASN A 135 3.66 8.10 -0.89
CA ASN A 135 4.89 7.44 -0.44
C ASN A 135 5.95 7.33 -1.56
N LEU A 136 5.52 7.02 -2.78
CA LEU A 136 6.42 6.96 -3.95
C LEU A 136 6.97 8.35 -4.31
N TYR A 137 6.15 9.40 -4.21
CA TYR A 137 6.58 10.79 -4.38
C TYR A 137 7.66 11.16 -3.36
N MET A 138 7.40 10.93 -2.07
CA MET A 138 8.35 11.24 -0.99
C MET A 138 9.67 10.47 -1.12
N ALA A 139 9.65 9.32 -1.79
CA ALA A 139 10.83 8.51 -2.08
C ALA A 139 11.52 8.86 -3.41
N ASP A 140 11.08 9.89 -4.12
CA ASP A 140 11.58 10.32 -5.43
C ASP A 140 11.53 9.19 -6.49
N LYS A 141 10.39 8.49 -6.53
CA LYS A 141 10.17 7.32 -7.42
C LYS A 141 9.05 7.53 -8.44
N LEU A 142 8.47 8.72 -8.52
CA LEU A 142 7.49 9.05 -9.55
C LEU A 142 8.19 9.70 -10.74
N ASP A 143 7.79 9.31 -11.94
CA ASP A 143 8.12 10.08 -13.14
C ASP A 143 7.18 11.30 -13.30
N ASP A 144 7.50 12.20 -14.24
CA ASP A 144 6.74 13.44 -14.46
C ASP A 144 5.25 13.16 -14.73
N ALA A 145 4.94 12.14 -15.53
CA ALA A 145 3.56 11.79 -15.87
C ALA A 145 2.77 11.21 -14.67
N GLU A 146 3.45 10.57 -13.74
CA GLU A 146 2.89 10.11 -12.48
C GLU A 146 2.74 11.23 -11.46
N LEU A 147 3.65 12.19 -11.48
CA LEU A 147 3.64 13.36 -10.62
C LEU A 147 2.49 14.29 -10.98
N ASP A 148 2.29 14.56 -12.28
CA ASP A 148 1.13 15.28 -12.81
C ASP A 148 -0.17 14.58 -12.43
N TYR A 149 -0.23 13.25 -12.62
CA TYR A 149 -1.39 12.45 -12.27
C TYR A 149 -1.73 12.54 -10.76
N LEU A 150 -0.71 12.44 -9.90
CA LEU A 150 -0.90 12.57 -8.47
C LEU A 150 -1.40 13.98 -8.12
N GLN A 151 -0.79 15.03 -8.68
CA GLN A 151 -1.15 16.42 -8.41
C GLN A 151 -2.63 16.70 -8.72
N ASP A 152 -3.15 16.21 -9.86
CA ASP A 152 -4.55 16.40 -10.23
C ASP A 152 -5.52 15.76 -9.23
N HIS A 153 -5.16 14.61 -8.65
CA HIS A 153 -5.99 13.94 -7.65
C HIS A 153 -5.89 14.60 -6.28
N LEU A 154 -4.72 15.09 -5.88
CA LEU A 154 -4.53 15.75 -4.59
C LEU A 154 -5.23 17.11 -4.49
N ARG A 155 -5.44 17.81 -5.61
CA ARG A 155 -6.17 19.09 -5.65
C ARG A 155 -7.60 18.97 -5.13
N ASN A 156 -8.26 17.86 -5.44
CA ASN A 156 -9.66 17.61 -5.07
C ASN A 156 -9.79 16.59 -3.93
N PHE A 157 -8.68 16.17 -3.32
CA PHE A 157 -8.69 15.18 -2.26
C PHE A 157 -9.40 15.75 -1.02
N ASN A 158 -10.53 15.14 -0.68
CA ASN A 158 -11.34 15.49 0.47
C ASN A 158 -11.79 14.21 1.18
N SER A 159 -10.82 13.48 1.74
CA SER A 159 -11.10 12.29 2.55
C SER A 159 -11.35 12.66 4.00
N GLY A 160 -12.32 11.98 4.63
CA GLY A 160 -12.56 12.02 6.07
C GLY A 160 -11.41 11.47 6.93
N ASP A 161 -10.53 10.65 6.35
CA ASP A 161 -9.55 9.87 7.09
C ASP A 161 -8.27 10.67 7.42
N TYR A 162 -8.00 10.83 8.72
CA TYR A 162 -6.98 11.75 9.23
C TYR A 162 -5.56 11.40 8.75
N ILE A 163 -5.29 10.10 8.61
CA ILE A 163 -3.95 9.59 8.32
C ILE A 163 -3.53 9.92 6.89
N THR A 164 -4.36 9.51 5.91
CA THR A 164 -4.08 9.81 4.50
C THR A 164 -4.12 11.31 4.26
N ARG A 165 -4.97 12.05 4.99
CA ARG A 165 -5.00 13.51 4.91
C ARG A 165 -3.65 14.15 5.26
N HIS A 166 -2.96 13.69 6.30
CA HIS A 166 -1.67 14.29 6.70
C HIS A 166 -0.59 14.16 5.61
N ILE A 167 -0.41 12.97 5.03
CA ILE A 167 0.57 12.80 3.95
C ILE A 167 0.17 13.57 2.70
N VAL A 168 -1.13 13.63 2.39
CA VAL A 168 -1.64 14.39 1.25
C VAL A 168 -1.37 15.87 1.43
N ASP A 169 -1.62 16.43 2.62
CA ASP A 169 -1.35 17.84 2.92
C ASP A 169 0.14 18.17 2.80
N LEU A 170 1.01 17.28 3.28
CA LEU A 170 2.46 17.42 3.15
C LEU A 170 2.90 17.42 1.69
N VAL A 171 2.49 16.41 0.92
CA VAL A 171 2.84 16.27 -0.51
C VAL A 171 2.29 17.44 -1.32
N ARG A 172 1.03 17.84 -1.08
CA ARG A 172 0.42 18.99 -1.75
C ARG A 172 1.20 20.27 -1.45
N SER A 173 1.55 20.51 -0.19
CA SER A 173 2.32 21.69 0.21
C SER A 173 3.70 21.74 -0.46
N ASP A 174 4.39 20.61 -0.56
CA ASP A 174 5.70 20.54 -1.22
C ASP A 174 5.58 20.80 -2.74
N LEU A 175 4.59 20.17 -3.39
CA LEU A 175 4.30 20.38 -4.82
C LEU A 175 3.96 21.84 -5.13
N ASP A 176 3.11 22.47 -4.32
CA ASP A 176 2.75 23.88 -4.49
C ASP A 176 3.95 24.81 -4.28
N SER A 177 4.81 24.51 -3.31
CA SER A 177 6.04 25.27 -3.04
C SER A 177 7.03 25.20 -4.20
N ARG A 178 7.27 24.00 -4.74
CA ARG A 178 8.16 23.82 -5.92
C ARG A 178 7.64 24.57 -7.13
N ARG A 179 6.33 24.57 -7.34
CA ARG A 179 5.71 25.31 -8.44
C ARG A 179 5.91 26.82 -8.32
N ALA A 180 5.76 27.37 -7.11
CA ALA A 180 6.00 28.79 -6.86
C ALA A 180 7.45 29.18 -7.17
N VAL A 181 8.42 28.39 -6.71
CA VAL A 181 9.86 28.62 -6.98
C VAL A 181 10.15 28.61 -8.49
N ASN A 182 9.65 27.60 -9.22
CA ASN A 182 9.87 27.52 -10.66
C ASN A 182 9.28 28.71 -11.42
N GLN A 183 8.15 29.25 -10.95
CA GLN A 183 7.53 30.42 -11.57
C GLN A 183 8.36 31.69 -11.34
N ASP A 184 8.86 31.89 -10.11
CA ASP A 184 9.72 33.03 -9.79
C ASP A 184 11.04 33.00 -10.59
N GLU A 185 11.64 31.81 -10.77
CA GLU A 185 12.85 31.63 -11.59
C GLU A 185 12.60 31.96 -13.06
N LEU A 186 11.47 31.51 -13.63
CA LEU A 186 11.09 31.84 -15.01
C LEU A 186 10.87 33.35 -15.18
N GLU A 187 10.17 34.00 -14.25
CA GLU A 187 9.94 35.45 -14.28
C GLU A 187 11.26 36.24 -14.16
N ALA A 188 12.23 35.76 -13.39
CA ALA A 188 13.57 36.35 -13.31
C ALA A 188 14.32 36.23 -14.65
N ILE A 189 14.33 35.04 -15.26
CA ILE A 189 14.96 34.83 -16.59
C ILE A 189 14.32 35.72 -17.65
N TYR A 190 12.99 35.83 -17.67
CA TYR A 190 12.31 36.69 -18.63
C TYR A 190 12.65 38.17 -18.45
N ARG A 191 12.86 38.62 -17.21
CA ARG A 191 13.28 40.00 -16.92
C ARG A 191 14.69 40.26 -17.44
N ASP A 192 15.62 39.35 -17.17
CA ASP A 192 17.01 39.44 -17.64
C ASP A 192 17.15 39.39 -19.18
N LEU A 193 16.20 38.78 -19.88
CA LEU A 193 16.17 38.74 -21.36
C LEU A 193 15.58 40.00 -22.00
N LEU A 194 14.87 40.83 -21.24
CA LEU A 194 14.20 42.04 -21.71
C LEU A 194 14.94 43.35 -21.36
N ASP A 195 15.95 43.27 -20.50
CA ASP A 195 16.91 44.34 -20.17
C ASP A 195 18.18 44.28 -21.07
#